data_AF-A0A8H8MZ01-F1
#
_entry.id   AF-A0A8H8MZ01-F1
#
_cell.length_a   1.000
_cell.length_b   1.000
_cell.length_c   1.000
_cell.angle_alpha   90.00
_cell.angle_beta   90.00
_cell.angle_gamma   90.00
#
_symmetry.space_group_name_H-M   'P 1'
#
loop_
_entity.id
_entity.type
_entity.pdbx_description
1 polymer ?
#
loop_
_entity_poly.entity_id
_entity_poly.type
_entity_poly.pdbx_seq_one_letter_code
_entity_poly.pdbx_strand_id
1 'polypeptide(L)'
;MYTLLIAVFPQLDVVRGAEHDHAQTELFMTSVLPPLVPILANAGLRFVRGLLGLLIESGSNLVQIAGTRPGIAVLTILLSRVEILKTSDAEAPDAAELQAWQNVFDTLFRSLAQHLISLFPSTKLAAAQTFGGTLYLPEGPDAADEPVWQFCAALAVNADMQQQQQLVAELRDKVLENVAGATKGWVSDERARAAKIANVNLFLHALGLDSSQIVL
;
A
#
# COMPACT_ATOMS: atom_id res chain seq x y z
N MET A 1 -3.68 -22.63 -11.97
CA MET A 1 -3.72 -22.80 -10.50
C MET A 1 -3.61 -21.47 -9.76
N TYR A 2 -2.63 -20.62 -10.08
CA TYR A 2 -2.45 -19.30 -9.41
C TYR A 2 -3.56 -18.27 -9.64
N THR A 3 -4.19 -18.25 -10.82
CA THR A 3 -5.35 -17.37 -11.10
C THR A 3 -6.53 -17.65 -10.18
N LEU A 4 -6.76 -18.91 -9.79
CA LEU A 4 -7.82 -19.27 -8.85
C LEU A 4 -7.47 -18.81 -7.44
N LEU A 5 -6.21 -18.94 -7.02
CA LEU A 5 -5.74 -18.48 -5.71
C LEU A 5 -5.87 -16.96 -5.56
N ILE A 6 -5.64 -16.20 -6.64
CA ILE A 6 -5.83 -14.75 -6.60
C ILE A 6 -7.30 -14.34 -6.76
N ALA A 7 -8.09 -15.06 -7.58
CA ALA A 7 -9.52 -14.82 -7.68
C ALA A 7 -10.28 -15.13 -6.36
N VAL A 8 -9.78 -16.11 -5.60
CA VAL A 8 -10.31 -16.48 -4.27
C VAL A 8 -9.60 -15.70 -3.16
N PHE A 9 -8.60 -14.86 -3.47
CA PHE A 9 -7.84 -14.07 -2.47
C PHE A 9 -8.74 -13.29 -1.50
N PRO A 10 -9.83 -12.62 -1.95
CA PRO A 10 -10.72 -11.91 -1.03
C PRO A 10 -11.58 -12.83 -0.15
N GLN A 11 -11.65 -14.12 -0.50
CA GLN A 11 -12.39 -15.14 0.24
C GLN A 11 -11.47 -15.96 1.16
N LEU A 12 -10.15 -15.78 1.08
CA LEU A 12 -9.21 -16.45 1.97
C LEU A 12 -9.38 -15.92 3.40
N ASP A 13 -9.32 -16.82 4.38
CA ASP A 13 -9.36 -16.47 5.82
C ASP A 13 -8.19 -15.55 6.22
N VAL A 14 -7.11 -15.56 5.44
CA VAL A 14 -5.98 -14.61 5.57
C VAL A 14 -6.41 -13.15 5.34
N VAL A 15 -7.49 -12.90 4.59
CA VAL A 15 -8.06 -11.57 4.37
C VAL A 15 -9.26 -11.32 5.29
N ARG A 16 -10.12 -12.33 5.50
CA ARG A 16 -11.33 -12.21 6.34
C ARG A 16 -11.05 -12.25 7.85
N GLY A 17 -9.97 -12.92 8.25
CA GLY A 17 -9.54 -13.14 9.63
C GLY A 17 -8.16 -12.57 9.94
N ALA A 18 -7.60 -11.71 9.07
CA ALA A 18 -6.27 -11.11 9.23
C ALA A 18 -6.05 -10.45 10.60
N GLU A 19 -7.11 -9.85 11.16
CA GLU A 19 -7.06 -9.18 12.46
C GLU A 19 -7.10 -10.15 13.66
N HIS A 20 -7.52 -11.40 13.45
CA HIS A 20 -7.68 -12.42 14.50
C HIS A 20 -6.63 -13.54 14.42
N ASP A 21 -6.06 -13.81 13.24
CA ASP A 21 -5.08 -14.87 13.03
C ASP A 21 -3.79 -14.35 12.37
N HIS A 22 -2.99 -13.67 13.19
CA HIS A 22 -1.67 -13.18 12.80
C HIS A 22 -0.74 -14.32 12.33
N ALA A 23 -0.88 -15.53 12.89
CA ALA A 23 -0.03 -16.65 12.52
C ALA A 23 -0.32 -17.14 11.10
N GLN A 24 -1.59 -17.20 10.69
CA GLN A 24 -1.96 -17.49 9.30
C GLN A 24 -1.50 -16.40 8.34
N THR A 25 -1.59 -15.13 8.75
CA THR A 25 -1.10 -14.00 7.95
C THR A 25 0.40 -14.13 7.72
N GLU A 26 1.19 -14.37 8.77
CA GLU A 26 2.64 -14.58 8.65
C GLU A 26 3.01 -15.82 7.83
N LEU A 27 2.26 -16.91 7.98
CA LEU A 27 2.47 -18.12 7.18
C LEU A 27 2.22 -17.85 5.68
N PHE A 28 1.18 -17.09 5.33
CA PHE A 28 0.95 -16.67 3.95
C PHE A 28 2.10 -15.79 3.43
N MET A 29 2.51 -14.79 4.22
CA MET A 29 3.58 -13.87 3.85
C MET A 29 4.93 -14.57 3.63
N THR A 30 5.20 -15.65 4.37
CA THR A 30 6.46 -16.40 4.29
C THR A 30 6.43 -17.57 3.29
N SER A 31 5.26 -18.17 3.06
CA SER A 31 5.16 -19.41 2.27
C SER A 31 4.47 -19.24 0.92
N VAL A 32 3.52 -18.32 0.81
CA VAL A 32 2.67 -18.15 -0.38
C VAL A 32 3.05 -16.91 -1.17
N LEU A 33 3.37 -15.80 -0.50
CA LEU A 33 3.74 -14.57 -1.18
C LEU A 33 5.04 -14.70 -1.99
N PRO A 34 6.15 -15.27 -1.48
CA PRO A 34 7.42 -15.34 -2.23
C PRO A 34 7.33 -16.03 -3.60
N PRO A 35 6.65 -17.18 -3.77
CA PRO A 35 6.47 -17.76 -5.10
C PRO A 35 5.50 -16.98 -5.99
N LEU A 36 4.62 -16.14 -5.44
CA LEU A 36 3.73 -15.28 -6.22
C LEU A 36 4.43 -14.03 -6.77
N VAL A 37 5.40 -13.46 -6.04
CA VAL A 37 6.12 -12.25 -6.45
C VAL A 37 6.64 -12.32 -7.90
N PRO A 38 7.42 -13.33 -8.32
CA PRO A 38 7.93 -13.38 -9.69
C PRO A 38 6.83 -13.57 -10.74
N ILE A 39 5.68 -14.15 -10.38
CA ILE A 39 4.54 -14.31 -11.29
C ILE A 39 3.89 -12.95 -11.53
N LEU A 40 3.62 -12.20 -10.47
CA LEU A 40 3.01 -10.87 -10.55
C LEU A 40 3.97 -9.85 -11.18
N ALA A 41 5.27 -9.92 -10.84
CA ALA A 41 6.30 -9.03 -11.36
C ALA A 41 6.63 -9.24 -12.85
N ASN A 42 6.21 -10.36 -13.45
CA ASN A 42 6.35 -10.64 -14.88
C ASN A 42 5.00 -10.61 -15.61
N ALA A 43 3.92 -10.20 -14.94
CA ALA A 43 2.60 -10.17 -15.55
C ALA A 43 2.47 -9.03 -16.57
N GLY A 44 1.83 -9.29 -17.71
CA GLY A 44 1.49 -8.24 -18.69
C GLY A 44 0.35 -7.33 -18.20
N LEU A 45 0.23 -6.13 -18.79
CA LEU A 45 -0.73 -5.11 -18.34
C LEU A 45 -2.18 -5.62 -18.31
N ARG A 46 -2.59 -6.41 -19.31
CA ARG A 46 -3.92 -7.03 -19.37
C ARG A 46 -4.22 -7.92 -18.16
N PHE A 47 -3.22 -8.66 -17.70
CA PHE A 47 -3.35 -9.54 -16.54
C PHE A 47 -3.49 -8.73 -15.26
N VAL A 48 -2.62 -7.73 -15.07
CA VAL A 48 -2.68 -6.84 -13.90
C VAL A 48 -4.02 -6.10 -13.83
N ARG A 49 -4.48 -5.55 -14.95
CA ARG A 49 -5.79 -4.90 -15.07
C ARG A 49 -6.93 -5.86 -14.71
N GLY A 50 -6.93 -7.07 -15.27
CA GLY A 50 -7.96 -8.07 -14.98
C GLY A 50 -7.98 -8.45 -13.50
N LEU A 51 -6.81 -8.58 -12.88
CA LEU A 51 -6.67 -8.93 -11.47
C LEU A 51 -7.19 -7.83 -10.54
N LEU A 52 -6.80 -6.57 -10.79
CA LEU A 52 -7.33 -5.44 -10.04
C LEU A 52 -8.83 -5.27 -10.25
N GLY A 53 -9.31 -5.45 -11.48
CA GLY A 53 -10.74 -5.45 -11.80
C GLY A 53 -11.51 -6.46 -10.96
N LEU A 54 -11.02 -7.70 -10.88
CA LEU A 54 -11.60 -8.72 -10.01
C LEU A 54 -11.57 -8.32 -8.53
N LEU A 55 -10.46 -7.76 -8.03
CA LEU A 55 -10.37 -7.31 -6.63
C LEU A 55 -11.37 -6.19 -6.32
N ILE A 56 -11.64 -5.30 -7.28
CA ILE A 56 -12.63 -4.22 -7.16
C ILE A 56 -14.06 -4.78 -7.24
N GLU A 57 -14.33 -5.71 -8.18
CA GLU A 57 -15.66 -6.26 -8.44
C GLU A 57 -16.11 -7.31 -7.42
N SER A 58 -15.19 -8.00 -6.74
CA SER A 58 -15.48 -9.16 -5.88
C SER A 58 -16.31 -8.85 -4.62
N GLY A 59 -16.75 -7.61 -4.39
CA GLY A 59 -17.73 -7.25 -3.35
C GLY A 59 -17.22 -7.30 -1.90
N SER A 60 -16.06 -7.88 -1.63
CA SER A 60 -15.27 -7.64 -0.42
C SER A 60 -14.78 -6.20 -0.46
N ASN A 61 -15.11 -5.41 0.55
CA ASN A 61 -14.74 -4.00 0.62
C ASN A 61 -13.23 -3.85 0.32
N LEU A 62 -12.84 -3.25 -0.81
CA LEU A 62 -11.43 -3.11 -1.24
C LEU A 62 -10.57 -2.51 -0.11
N VAL A 63 -11.17 -1.67 0.71
CA VAL A 63 -10.59 -1.10 1.94
C VAL A 63 -10.19 -2.18 2.95
N GLN A 64 -10.97 -3.25 3.10
CA GLN A 64 -10.62 -4.39 3.95
C GLN A 64 -9.41 -5.14 3.38
N ILE A 65 -9.36 -5.38 2.06
CA ILE A 65 -8.21 -6.03 1.42
C ILE A 65 -6.95 -5.18 1.64
N ALA A 66 -7.02 -3.90 1.29
CA ALA A 66 -5.94 -2.93 1.52
C ALA A 66 -5.65 -2.71 3.02
N GLY A 67 -6.55 -3.11 3.91
CA GLY A 67 -6.35 -3.07 5.35
C GLY A 67 -5.49 -4.22 5.90
N THR A 68 -5.09 -5.18 5.05
CA THR A 68 -4.29 -6.35 5.45
C THR A 68 -2.87 -6.27 4.88
N ARG A 69 -1.88 -6.79 5.63
CA ARG A 69 -0.47 -6.91 5.18
C ARG A 69 -0.34 -7.62 3.82
N PRO A 70 -0.98 -8.79 3.58
CA PRO A 70 -0.90 -9.47 2.28
C PRO A 70 -1.62 -8.69 1.17
N GLY A 71 -2.75 -8.04 1.46
CA GLY A 71 -3.45 -7.24 0.46
C GLY A 71 -2.63 -6.02 0.02
N ILE A 72 -2.03 -5.29 0.97
CA ILE A 72 -1.07 -4.22 0.67
C ILE A 72 0.08 -4.75 -0.19
N ALA A 73 0.71 -5.86 0.19
CA ALA A 73 1.82 -6.41 -0.58
C ALA A 73 1.43 -6.74 -2.03
N VAL A 74 0.30 -7.42 -2.24
CA VAL A 74 -0.18 -7.78 -3.57
C VAL A 74 -0.51 -6.53 -4.39
N LEU A 75 -1.24 -5.57 -3.83
CA LEU A 75 -1.60 -4.33 -4.52
C LEU A 75 -0.37 -3.52 -4.90
N THR A 76 0.61 -3.39 -4.00
CA THR A 76 1.88 -2.70 -4.27
C THR A 76 2.63 -3.35 -5.42
N ILE A 77 2.79 -4.69 -5.41
CA ILE A 77 3.49 -5.41 -6.49
C ILE A 77 2.81 -5.18 -7.85
N LEU A 78 1.48 -5.19 -7.88
CA LEU A 78 0.72 -4.94 -9.11
C LEU A 78 0.92 -3.52 -9.64
N LEU A 79 0.86 -2.51 -8.76
CA LEU A 79 1.08 -1.11 -9.13
C LEU A 79 2.51 -0.86 -9.61
N SER A 80 3.52 -1.44 -8.94
CA SER A 80 4.93 -1.35 -9.37
C SER A 80 5.15 -2.03 -10.72
N ARG A 81 4.47 -3.15 -11.01
CA ARG A 81 4.56 -3.80 -12.31
C ARG A 81 4.02 -2.91 -13.44
N VAL A 82 2.93 -2.20 -13.19
CA VAL A 82 2.34 -1.31 -14.20
C VAL A 82 3.31 -0.18 -14.56
N GLU A 83 4.01 0.36 -13.58
CA GLU A 83 5.01 1.40 -13.84
C GLU A 83 6.16 0.91 -14.72
N ILE A 84 6.67 -0.29 -14.43
CA ILE A 84 7.72 -0.92 -15.24
C ILE A 84 7.23 -1.14 -16.68
N LEU A 85 5.97 -1.54 -16.86
CA LEU A 85 5.38 -1.75 -18.18
C LEU A 85 5.21 -0.44 -18.95
N LYS A 86 4.77 0.64 -18.30
CA LYS A 86 4.61 1.97 -18.92
C LYS A 86 5.93 2.56 -19.39
N THR A 87 7.02 2.25 -18.71
CA THR A 87 8.37 2.77 -18.99
C THR A 87 9.21 1.84 -19.88
N SER A 88 8.71 0.64 -20.20
CA SER A 88 9.43 -0.33 -21.03
C SER A 88 9.20 -0.10 -22.52
N ASP A 89 10.28 0.11 -23.27
CA ASP A 89 10.24 0.20 -24.74
C ASP A 89 9.88 -1.14 -25.43
N ALA A 90 10.10 -2.28 -24.76
CA ALA A 90 9.90 -3.61 -25.34
C ALA A 90 8.45 -4.12 -25.24
N GLU A 91 7.71 -3.67 -24.23
CA GLU A 91 6.31 -4.04 -23.95
C GLU A 91 5.42 -2.81 -23.83
N ALA A 92 5.71 -1.77 -24.62
CA ALA A 92 4.99 -0.50 -24.58
C ALA A 92 3.48 -0.72 -24.82
N PRO A 93 2.61 -0.42 -23.85
CA PRO A 93 1.17 -0.63 -24.00
C PRO A 93 0.57 0.30 -25.05
N ASP A 94 -0.45 -0.17 -25.76
CA ASP A 94 -1.17 0.69 -26.69
C ASP A 94 -2.02 1.75 -25.96
N ALA A 95 -2.46 2.79 -26.67
CA ALA A 95 -3.24 3.88 -26.07
C ALA A 95 -4.58 3.40 -25.47
N ALA A 96 -5.20 2.36 -26.04
CA ALA A 96 -6.46 1.82 -25.54
C ALA A 96 -6.25 1.02 -24.24
N GLU A 97 -5.14 0.29 -24.13
CA GLU A 97 -4.72 -0.43 -22.94
C GLU A 97 -4.37 0.52 -21.80
N LEU A 98 -3.67 1.63 -22.09
CA LEU A 98 -3.40 2.69 -21.11
C LEU A 98 -4.70 3.33 -20.62
N GLN A 99 -5.64 3.62 -21.53
CA GLN A 99 -6.94 4.17 -21.13
C GLN A 99 -7.74 3.17 -20.27
N ALA A 100 -7.75 1.90 -20.64
CA ALA A 100 -8.42 0.86 -19.89
C ALA A 100 -7.79 0.65 -18.50
N TRP A 101 -6.46 0.74 -18.41
CA TRP A 101 -5.74 0.79 -17.14
C TRP A 101 -6.18 1.98 -16.29
N GLN A 102 -6.18 3.18 -16.86
CA GLN A 102 -6.52 4.40 -16.13
C GLN A 102 -7.92 4.33 -15.51
N ASN A 103 -8.91 3.81 -16.23
CA ASN A 103 -10.26 3.66 -15.71
C ASN A 103 -10.33 2.73 -14.47
N VAL A 104 -9.53 1.66 -14.48
CA VAL A 104 -9.43 0.72 -13.34
C VAL A 104 -8.70 1.40 -12.17
N PHE A 105 -7.60 2.10 -12.46
CA PHE A 105 -6.85 2.84 -11.45
C PHE A 105 -7.68 3.94 -10.79
N ASP A 106 -8.45 4.71 -11.55
CA ASP A 106 -9.33 5.76 -11.01
C ASP A 106 -10.37 5.18 -10.04
N THR A 107 -10.87 3.98 -10.33
CA THR A 107 -11.84 3.29 -9.49
C THR A 107 -11.21 2.75 -8.21
N LEU A 108 -9.99 2.17 -8.32
CA LEU A 108 -9.17 1.79 -7.18
C LEU A 108 -8.90 3.00 -6.28
N PHE A 109 -8.44 4.10 -6.88
CA PHE A 109 -8.05 5.32 -6.19
C PHE A 109 -9.23 5.93 -5.43
N ARG A 110 -10.37 6.16 -6.11
CA ARG A 110 -11.59 6.69 -5.47
C ARG A 110 -12.06 5.86 -4.28
N SER A 111 -11.88 4.54 -4.35
CA SER A 111 -12.29 3.62 -3.30
C SER A 111 -11.37 3.67 -2.08
N LEU A 112 -10.08 3.99 -2.27
CA LEU A 112 -9.07 3.94 -1.20
C LEU A 112 -8.70 5.32 -0.65
N ALA A 113 -8.82 6.40 -1.42
CA ALA A 113 -8.28 7.72 -1.08
C ALA A 113 -8.72 8.22 0.30
N GLN A 114 -10.03 8.11 0.61
CA GLN A 114 -10.61 8.54 1.89
C GLN A 114 -10.27 7.62 3.09
N HIS A 115 -9.59 6.50 2.84
CA HIS A 115 -9.30 5.49 3.86
C HIS A 115 -7.80 5.26 4.07
N LEU A 116 -6.91 5.98 3.38
CA LEU A 116 -5.47 5.75 3.40
C LEU A 116 -4.87 5.78 4.82
N ILE A 117 -5.31 6.75 5.64
CA ILE A 117 -4.85 6.87 7.04
C ILE A 117 -5.21 5.64 7.88
N SER A 118 -6.36 5.00 7.60
CA SER A 118 -6.82 3.81 8.31
C SER A 118 -6.08 2.53 7.91
N LEU A 119 -5.29 2.57 6.82
CA LEU A 119 -4.50 1.42 6.37
C LEU A 119 -3.24 1.24 7.22
N PHE A 120 -2.72 2.31 7.83
CA PHE A 120 -1.50 2.28 8.66
C PHE A 120 -1.71 1.48 9.95
N PRO A 121 -0.92 0.41 10.19
CA PRO A 121 -0.97 -0.35 11.44
C PRO A 121 -0.77 0.52 12.69
N SER A 122 0.07 1.55 12.64
CA SER A 122 0.25 2.47 13.78
C SER A 122 -1.00 3.27 14.10
N THR A 123 -1.78 3.67 13.08
CA THR A 123 -3.07 4.35 13.27
C THR A 123 -4.10 3.41 13.88
N LYS A 124 -4.14 2.15 13.42
CA LYS A 124 -5.00 1.12 14.00
C LYS A 124 -4.65 0.83 15.47
N LEU A 125 -3.36 0.80 15.79
CA LEU A 125 -2.88 0.66 17.16
C LEU A 125 -3.35 1.82 18.04
N ALA A 126 -3.16 3.07 17.60
CA ALA A 126 -3.60 4.25 18.33
C ALA A 126 -5.13 4.24 18.57
N ALA A 127 -5.91 3.85 17.57
CA ALA A 127 -7.35 3.69 17.68
C ALA A 127 -7.76 2.54 18.62
N ALA A 128 -7.04 1.42 18.61
CA ALA A 128 -7.33 0.31 19.53
C ALA A 128 -7.05 0.73 20.99
N GLN A 129 -5.95 1.44 21.24
CA GLN A 129 -5.56 1.89 22.58
C GLN A 129 -6.59 2.84 23.21
N THR A 130 -7.20 3.74 22.42
CA THR A 130 -8.25 4.65 22.93
C THR A 130 -9.52 3.91 23.38
N PHE A 131 -9.77 2.71 22.84
CA PHE A 131 -10.89 1.85 23.24
C PHE A 131 -10.47 0.68 24.16
N GLY A 132 -9.28 0.73 24.74
CA GLY A 132 -8.79 -0.30 25.67
C GLY A 132 -8.38 -1.62 25.01
N GLY A 133 -8.19 -1.62 23.68
CA GLY A 133 -7.71 -2.76 22.92
C GLY A 133 -6.21 -3.00 23.08
N THR A 134 -5.80 -4.27 22.99
CA THR A 134 -4.41 -4.73 23.13
C THR A 134 -3.84 -5.17 21.78
N LEU A 135 -3.84 -4.28 20.78
CA LEU A 135 -3.12 -4.57 19.53
C LEU A 135 -1.61 -4.50 19.82
N TYR A 136 -0.86 -5.51 19.40
CA TYR A 136 0.59 -5.58 19.58
C TYR A 136 1.28 -5.64 18.22
N LEU A 137 2.23 -4.74 18.00
CA LEU A 137 3.08 -4.70 16.81
C LEU A 137 4.48 -5.20 17.18
N PRO A 138 4.84 -6.47 16.88
CA PRO A 138 6.10 -7.07 17.30
C PRO A 138 7.33 -6.36 16.70
N GLU A 139 7.19 -5.87 15.48
CA GLU A 139 8.21 -5.14 14.71
C GLU A 139 8.26 -3.63 15.05
N GLY A 140 7.31 -3.13 15.85
CA GLY A 140 7.15 -1.71 16.18
C GLY A 140 6.33 -0.94 15.13
N PRO A 141 5.80 0.25 15.48
CA PRO A 141 4.87 1.01 14.64
C PRO A 141 5.52 1.49 13.33
N ASP A 142 6.80 1.89 13.37
CA ASP A 142 7.49 2.43 12.20
C ASP A 142 7.80 1.36 11.15
N ALA A 143 8.24 0.17 11.58
CA ALA A 143 8.47 -0.95 10.66
C ALA A 143 7.16 -1.54 10.12
N ALA A 144 6.11 -1.58 10.94
CA ALA A 144 4.80 -2.06 10.52
C ALA A 144 4.14 -1.13 9.48
N ASP A 145 4.42 0.18 9.52
CA ASP A 145 3.90 1.17 8.58
C ASP A 145 4.63 1.17 7.22
N GLU A 146 5.87 0.68 7.15
CA GLU A 146 6.71 0.71 5.94
C GLU A 146 5.99 0.14 4.68
N PRO A 147 5.32 -1.03 4.72
CA PRO A 147 4.62 -1.56 3.55
C PRO A 147 3.49 -0.65 3.05
N VAL A 148 2.82 0.07 3.96
CA VAL A 148 1.76 1.02 3.61
C VAL A 148 2.37 2.27 2.97
N TRP A 149 3.53 2.74 3.44
CA TRP A 149 4.26 3.82 2.79
C TRP A 149 4.71 3.43 1.37
N GLN A 150 5.23 2.21 1.17
CA GLN A 150 5.56 1.69 -0.15
C GLN A 150 4.34 1.61 -1.07
N PHE A 151 3.19 1.21 -0.54
CA PHE A 151 1.92 1.21 -1.28
C PHE A 151 1.49 2.62 -1.69
N CYS A 152 1.52 3.59 -0.77
CA CYS A 152 1.20 4.99 -1.08
C CYS A 152 2.16 5.58 -2.13
N ALA A 153 3.44 5.22 -2.09
CA ALA A 153 4.41 5.60 -3.12
C ALA A 153 4.02 5.00 -4.48
N ALA A 154 3.68 3.71 -4.53
CA ALA A 154 3.24 3.05 -5.77
C ALA A 154 1.92 3.63 -6.33
N LEU A 155 1.00 4.06 -5.45
CA LEU A 155 -0.19 4.82 -5.83
C LEU A 155 0.17 6.18 -6.44
N ALA A 156 1.06 6.94 -5.79
CA ALA A 156 1.48 8.27 -6.23
C ALA A 156 2.13 8.26 -7.62
N VAL A 157 2.95 7.25 -7.91
CA VAL A 157 3.59 7.08 -9.22
C VAL A 157 2.56 6.80 -10.34
N ASN A 158 1.49 6.07 -10.03
CA ASN A 158 0.45 5.75 -11.00
C ASN A 158 -0.64 6.84 -11.12
N ALA A 159 -0.65 7.81 -10.21
CA ALA A 159 -1.66 8.85 -10.09
C ALA A 159 -1.42 10.02 -11.04
N ASP A 160 -2.51 10.62 -11.52
CA ASP A 160 -2.46 11.93 -12.18
C ASP A 160 -2.23 13.07 -11.18
N MET A 161 -2.04 14.29 -11.68
CA MET A 161 -1.76 15.47 -10.85
C MET A 161 -2.86 15.76 -9.81
N GLN A 162 -4.14 15.56 -10.16
CA GLN A 162 -5.25 15.80 -9.23
C GLN A 162 -5.28 14.75 -8.13
N GLN A 163 -5.07 13.49 -8.51
CA GLN A 163 -4.97 12.36 -7.58
C GLN A 163 -3.76 12.51 -6.66
N GLN A 164 -2.60 12.95 -7.16
CA GLN A 164 -1.42 13.25 -6.34
C GLN A 164 -1.70 14.35 -5.30
N GLN A 165 -2.38 15.43 -5.69
CA GLN A 165 -2.80 16.48 -4.76
C GLN A 165 -3.73 15.94 -3.67
N GLN A 166 -4.67 15.07 -4.04
CA GLN A 166 -5.55 14.41 -3.08
C GLN A 166 -4.76 13.50 -2.13
N LEU A 167 -3.79 12.70 -2.63
CA LEU A 167 -2.92 11.87 -1.78
C LEU A 167 -2.17 12.70 -0.73
N VAL A 168 -1.59 13.82 -1.16
CA VAL A 168 -0.86 14.72 -0.25
C VAL A 168 -1.81 15.30 0.80
N ALA A 169 -3.03 15.68 0.42
CA ALA A 169 -4.02 16.20 1.35
C ALA A 169 -4.43 15.16 2.41
N GLU A 170 -4.73 13.93 1.99
CA GLU A 170 -5.16 12.84 2.87
C GLU A 170 -4.03 12.37 3.81
N LEU A 171 -2.78 12.33 3.34
CA LEU A 171 -1.63 11.85 4.11
C LEU A 171 -0.90 12.95 4.89
N ARG A 172 -1.30 14.21 4.73
CA ARG A 172 -0.62 15.38 5.31
C ARG A 172 -0.37 15.23 6.80
N ASP A 173 -1.39 14.91 7.57
CA ASP A 173 -1.29 14.87 9.02
C ASP A 173 -0.33 13.77 9.47
N LYS A 174 -0.35 12.61 8.79
CA LYS A 174 0.57 11.49 9.06
C LYS A 174 2.02 11.82 8.70
N VAL A 175 2.23 12.53 7.58
CA VAL A 175 3.55 13.03 7.18
C VAL A 175 4.08 14.00 8.23
N LEU A 176 3.28 14.99 8.63
CA LEU A 176 3.66 15.97 9.63
C LEU A 176 3.93 15.32 11.00
N GLU A 177 3.12 14.35 11.41
CA GLU A 177 3.32 13.57 12.65
C GLU A 177 4.69 12.87 12.64
N ASN A 178 5.02 12.16 11.56
CA ASN A 178 6.29 11.44 11.45
C ASN A 178 7.51 12.39 11.35
N VAL A 179 7.40 13.48 10.59
CA VAL A 179 8.49 14.47 10.45
C VAL A 179 8.69 15.26 11.76
N ALA A 180 7.60 15.62 12.46
CA ALA A 180 7.67 16.26 13.77
C ALA A 180 8.23 15.31 14.83
N GLY A 181 7.78 14.06 14.86
CA GLY A 181 8.29 13.02 15.76
C GLY A 181 9.78 12.76 15.56
N ALA A 182 10.26 12.83 14.33
CA ALA A 182 11.67 12.67 14.00
C ALA A 182 12.53 13.93 14.29
N THR A 183 11.97 15.13 14.16
CA THR A 183 12.73 16.40 14.31
C THR A 183 12.74 16.91 15.75
N LYS A 184 11.64 16.74 16.50
CA LYS A 184 11.47 17.30 17.85
C LYS A 184 12.06 16.44 18.96
N GLY A 185 12.75 15.34 18.63
CA GLY A 185 13.47 14.51 19.61
C GLY A 185 12.59 13.78 20.63
N TRP A 186 11.30 13.57 20.31
CA TRP A 186 10.38 12.80 21.17
C TRP A 186 10.71 11.30 21.18
N VAL A 187 11.50 10.86 20.20
CA VAL A 187 12.02 9.50 20.08
C VAL A 187 13.49 9.54 20.50
N SER A 188 13.83 8.88 21.61
CA SER A 188 15.21 8.78 22.11
C SER A 188 16.09 7.83 21.29
N ASP A 189 15.48 6.99 20.46
CA ASP A 189 16.18 6.04 19.59
C ASP A 189 16.39 6.62 18.19
N GLU A 190 17.66 6.87 17.86
CA GLU A 190 18.09 7.37 16.55
C GLU A 190 17.66 6.45 15.41
N ARG A 191 17.53 5.13 15.63
CA ARG A 191 17.06 4.20 14.60
C ARG A 191 15.60 4.41 14.25
N ALA A 192 14.74 4.59 15.25
CA ALA A 192 13.33 4.87 15.03
C ALA A 192 13.13 6.26 14.38
N ARG A 193 13.96 7.24 14.76
CA ARG A 193 14.01 8.55 14.09
C ARG A 193 14.32 8.44 12.60
N ALA A 194 15.34 7.66 12.24
CA ALA A 194 15.73 7.43 10.86
C ALA A 194 14.64 6.66 10.08
N ALA A 195 14.01 5.65 10.69
CA ALA A 195 12.93 4.88 10.07
C ALA A 195 11.72 5.76 9.71
N LYS A 196 11.31 6.67 10.61
CA LYS A 196 10.22 7.63 10.34
C LYS A 196 10.47 8.51 9.12
N ILE A 197 11.69 9.06 9.01
CA ILE A 197 12.07 9.90 7.86
C ILE A 197 12.18 9.06 6.58
N ALA A 198 12.78 7.87 6.66
CA ALA A 198 12.90 6.97 5.51
C ALA A 198 11.52 6.60 4.94
N ASN A 199 10.58 6.23 5.81
CA ASN A 199 9.21 5.90 5.46
C ASN A 199 8.49 7.05 4.73
N VAL A 200 8.57 8.27 5.27
CA VAL A 200 7.97 9.45 4.63
C VAL A 200 8.64 9.75 3.29
N ASN A 201 9.97 9.63 3.21
CA ASN A 201 10.71 9.86 1.97
C ASN A 201 10.33 8.89 0.85
N LEU A 202 9.97 7.64 1.14
CA LEU A 202 9.45 6.72 0.11
C LEU A 202 8.29 7.33 -0.67
N PHE A 203 7.34 7.94 0.05
CA PHE A 203 6.18 8.59 -0.55
C PHE A 203 6.52 9.94 -1.20
N LEU A 204 7.34 10.77 -0.55
CA LEU A 204 7.69 12.08 -1.10
C LEU A 204 8.53 11.96 -2.37
N HIS A 205 9.48 11.02 -2.42
CA HIS A 205 10.30 10.79 -3.62
C HIS A 205 9.45 10.33 -4.80
N ALA A 206 8.40 9.55 -4.57
CA ALA A 206 7.43 9.17 -5.59
C ALA A 206 6.65 10.38 -6.18
N LEU A 207 6.56 11.48 -5.43
CA LEU A 207 5.98 12.75 -5.87
C LEU A 207 7.03 13.75 -6.38
N GLY A 208 8.30 13.39 -6.41
CA GLY A 208 9.41 14.29 -6.74
C GLY A 208 9.70 15.34 -5.65
N LEU A 209 9.27 15.09 -4.41
CA LEU A 209 9.47 15.95 -3.23
C LEU A 209 10.47 15.30 -2.27
N ASP A 210 10.98 16.07 -1.29
CA ASP A 210 11.85 15.55 -0.24
C ASP A 210 11.44 16.07 1.15
N SER A 211 11.59 15.25 2.20
CA SER A 211 11.22 15.65 3.56
C SER A 211 12.00 16.85 4.10
N SER A 212 13.20 17.12 3.59
CA SER A 212 13.99 18.32 3.94
C SER A 212 13.30 19.63 3.51
N GLN A 213 12.36 19.57 2.58
CA GLN A 213 11.59 20.72 2.09
C GLN A 213 10.37 21.03 2.98
N ILE A 214 10.05 20.14 3.93
CA ILE A 214 8.94 20.33 4.85
C ILE A 214 9.39 21.24 5.99
N VAL A 215 8.89 22.48 5.97
CA VAL A 215 9.06 23.42 7.08
C VAL A 215 7.99 23.13 8.13
N LEU A 216 8.45 22.69 9.31
CA LEU A 216 7.62 22.43 10.50
C LEU A 216 7.32 23.69 11.31
#